data_AF-A0A6I3N233-F1
#
_entry.id   AF-A0A6I3N233-F1
#
_cell.length_a   1.000
_cell.length_b   1.000
_cell.length_c   1.000
_cell.angle_alpha   90.00
_cell.angle_beta   90.00
_cell.angle_gamma   90.00
#
_symmetry.space_group_name_H-M   'P 1'
#
loop_
_entity.id
_entity.type
_entity.pdbx_description
1 polymer ?
#
loop_
_entity_poly.entity_id
_entity_poly.type
_entity_poly.pdbx_seq_one_letter_code
_entity_poly.pdbx_strand_id
1 'polypeptide(L)'
;MGLIATILSLFGCSKVTKKTENGLSTEMKEQLAKSVEEFKNRPIHKKLTEKIIDTTSDDNLLQVVFDNLSERLPKDYKKEHETVNSWNKSRQAIYMIWLLESEVNNGGYNQFYYNSSGQFYKFLPEALRLVGAKKFADLTEKANITFEKENEKITKHQDGTIEGFSESYEDNPLNDFDTKFYELYKTENLLQIQVDYIRKHKTEFIDRQ
;
A
#
# COMPACT_ATOMS: atom_id res chain seq x y z
N MET A 1 -15.34 3.09 -3.75
CA MET A 1 -14.29 2.24 -3.16
C MET A 1 -13.80 1.34 -4.26
N GLY A 2 -12.60 1.60 -4.80
CA GLY A 2 -12.05 0.81 -5.90
C GLY A 2 -11.79 -0.63 -5.48
N LEU A 3 -11.79 -1.55 -6.44
CA LEU A 3 -11.56 -3.00 -6.27
C LEU A 3 -10.36 -3.37 -5.39
N ILE A 4 -9.37 -2.48 -5.28
CA ILE A 4 -8.17 -2.62 -4.44
C ILE A 4 -8.52 -2.67 -2.94
N ALA A 5 -9.47 -1.85 -2.47
CA ALA A 5 -9.87 -1.81 -1.05
C ALA A 5 -10.57 -3.11 -0.60
N THR A 6 -11.25 -3.80 -1.52
CA THR A 6 -11.98 -5.05 -1.22
C THR A 6 -11.09 -6.29 -1.20
N ILE A 7 -9.93 -6.26 -1.85
CA ILE A 7 -8.97 -7.39 -1.89
C ILE A 7 -7.94 -7.29 -0.76
N LEU A 8 -7.54 -6.08 -0.37
CA LEU A 8 -6.53 -5.84 0.68
C LEU A 8 -7.01 -6.13 2.11
N SER A 9 -8.32 -6.20 2.36
CA SER A 9 -8.88 -6.45 3.69
C SER A 9 -8.83 -7.92 4.16
N LEU A 10 -8.10 -8.80 3.47
CA LEU A 10 -8.20 -10.26 3.68
C LEU A 10 -6.97 -10.92 4.32
N PHE A 11 -5.86 -10.22 4.56
CA PHE A 11 -4.66 -10.85 5.12
C PHE A 11 -4.27 -10.41 6.53
N GLY A 12 -5.04 -9.53 7.17
CA GLY A 12 -4.75 -9.01 8.50
C GLY A 12 -5.99 -8.96 9.36
N CYS A 13 -6.21 -10.05 10.09
CA CYS A 13 -6.95 -10.05 11.36
C CYS A 13 -6.84 -11.43 12.03
N SER A 14 -5.69 -11.69 12.67
CA SER A 14 -5.58 -12.66 13.77
C SER A 14 -5.95 -11.99 15.09
N LYS A 15 -7.21 -11.52 15.24
CA LYS A 15 -7.87 -11.22 16.53
C LYS A 15 -9.31 -10.75 16.28
N VAL A 16 -10.19 -11.66 15.86
CA VAL A 16 -11.65 -11.48 15.99
C VAL A 16 -12.19 -12.60 16.86
N THR A 17 -11.97 -12.49 18.17
CA THR A 17 -12.74 -13.27 19.15
C THR A 17 -14.05 -12.55 19.46
N LYS A 18 -15.14 -13.15 18.94
CA LYS A 18 -16.51 -13.08 19.46
C LYS A 18 -17.21 -11.71 19.48
N LYS A 19 -17.78 -11.31 18.33
CA LYS A 19 -19.21 -10.95 18.17
C LYS A 19 -19.46 -10.31 16.80
N THR A 20 -19.75 -11.14 15.81
CA THR A 20 -20.77 -10.93 14.76
C THR A 20 -20.74 -12.14 13.83
N GLU A 21 -21.53 -13.16 14.13
CA GLU A 21 -21.96 -14.12 13.11
C GLU A 21 -23.01 -13.44 12.22
N ASN A 22 -22.54 -12.55 11.34
CA ASN A 22 -23.22 -12.27 10.09
C ASN A 22 -22.25 -12.71 9.01
N GLY A 23 -22.30 -14.00 8.66
CA GLY A 23 -21.52 -14.53 7.54
C GLY A 23 -21.84 -13.75 6.27
N LEU A 24 -20.83 -13.47 5.46
CA LEU A 24 -20.98 -12.92 4.10
C LEU A 24 -22.12 -13.65 3.37
N SER A 25 -23.02 -12.92 2.73
CA SER A 25 -24.07 -13.52 1.91
C SER A 25 -23.45 -14.36 0.78
N THR A 26 -24.19 -15.33 0.26
CA THR A 26 -23.73 -16.13 -0.88
C THR A 26 -23.34 -15.24 -2.06
N GLU A 27 -24.13 -14.22 -2.34
CA GLU A 27 -23.84 -13.22 -3.39
C GLU A 27 -22.53 -12.47 -3.13
N MET A 28 -22.27 -12.02 -1.89
CA MET A 28 -21.01 -11.36 -1.54
C MET A 28 -19.81 -12.29 -1.69
N LYS A 29 -19.97 -13.59 -1.34
CA LYS A 29 -18.90 -14.59 -1.53
C LYS A 29 -18.60 -14.84 -3.00
N GLU A 30 -19.63 -14.91 -3.83
CA GLU A 30 -19.48 -15.08 -5.28
C GLU A 30 -18.83 -13.87 -5.93
N GLN A 31 -19.27 -12.67 -5.58
CA GLN A 31 -18.65 -11.42 -6.02
C GLN A 31 -17.17 -11.35 -5.61
N LEU A 32 -16.86 -11.72 -4.36
CA LEU A 32 -15.49 -11.75 -3.88
C LEU A 32 -14.63 -12.77 -4.65
N ALA A 33 -15.12 -13.99 -4.83
CA ALA A 33 -14.41 -15.02 -5.59
C ALA A 33 -14.14 -14.56 -7.03
N LYS A 34 -15.13 -13.90 -7.66
CA LYS A 34 -14.98 -13.32 -8.99
C LYS A 34 -13.91 -12.23 -9.01
N SER A 35 -13.92 -11.30 -8.06
CA SER A 35 -12.91 -10.23 -8.00
C SER A 35 -11.49 -10.77 -7.78
N VAL A 36 -11.33 -11.80 -6.95
CA VAL A 36 -10.03 -12.48 -6.77
C VAL A 36 -9.57 -13.14 -8.07
N GLU A 37 -10.48 -13.80 -8.78
CA GLU A 37 -10.15 -14.47 -10.05
C GLU A 37 -9.82 -13.45 -11.17
N GLU A 38 -10.58 -12.36 -11.26
CA GLU A 38 -10.28 -11.24 -12.16
C GLU A 38 -8.92 -10.62 -11.86
N PHE A 39 -8.59 -10.43 -10.57
CA PHE A 39 -7.29 -9.92 -10.17
C PHE A 39 -6.15 -10.88 -10.55
N LYS A 40 -6.30 -12.18 -10.31
CA LYS A 40 -5.27 -13.19 -10.67
C LYS A 40 -5.01 -13.26 -12.18
N ASN A 41 -6.06 -13.09 -12.99
CA ASN A 41 -5.98 -13.19 -14.45
C ASN A 41 -5.77 -11.84 -15.15
N ARG A 42 -5.58 -10.75 -14.40
CA ARG A 42 -5.40 -9.42 -14.97
C ARG A 42 -4.15 -9.37 -15.87
N PRO A 43 -4.16 -8.59 -16.96
CA PRO A 43 -3.00 -8.46 -17.83
C PRO A 43 -1.85 -7.72 -17.13
N ILE A 44 -0.67 -8.33 -17.13
CA ILE A 44 0.56 -7.71 -16.61
C ILE A 44 1.36 -7.11 -17.77
N HIS A 45 1.47 -5.79 -17.78
CA HIS A 45 2.16 -5.05 -18.84
C HIS A 45 3.67 -4.88 -18.53
N LYS A 46 4.52 -5.76 -19.07
CA LYS A 46 5.98 -5.65 -18.91
C LYS A 46 6.59 -4.36 -19.48
N LYS A 47 5.99 -3.84 -20.56
CA LYS A 47 6.30 -2.52 -21.11
C LYS A 47 5.07 -1.64 -20.98
N LEU A 48 5.21 -0.52 -20.28
CA LEU A 48 4.14 0.44 -20.13
C LEU A 48 4.23 1.50 -21.23
N THR A 49 3.14 1.72 -21.96
CA THR A 49 3.07 2.69 -23.05
C THR A 49 2.02 3.76 -22.75
N GLU A 50 2.13 4.90 -23.40
CA GLU A 50 1.14 5.98 -23.22
C GLU A 50 -0.27 5.52 -23.59
N LYS A 51 -0.41 4.74 -24.69
CA LYS A 51 -1.68 4.16 -25.09
C LYS A 51 -2.27 3.25 -24.00
N ILE A 52 -1.46 2.45 -23.32
CA ILE A 52 -1.93 1.62 -22.20
C ILE A 52 -2.48 2.53 -21.11
N ILE A 53 -1.69 3.53 -20.68
CA ILE A 53 -2.15 4.47 -19.65
C ILE A 53 -3.48 5.10 -20.08
N ASP A 54 -3.54 5.75 -21.24
CA ASP A 54 -4.73 6.48 -21.73
C ASP A 54 -5.99 5.64 -21.89
N THR A 55 -5.85 4.34 -22.14
CA THR A 55 -7.01 3.44 -22.37
C THR A 55 -7.41 2.63 -21.13
N THR A 56 -6.54 2.50 -20.12
CA THR A 56 -6.90 1.88 -18.84
C THR A 56 -7.88 2.78 -18.08
N SER A 57 -8.88 2.21 -17.39
CA SER A 57 -9.78 2.98 -16.53
C SER A 57 -9.09 3.43 -15.23
N ASP A 58 -9.57 4.50 -14.62
CA ASP A 58 -8.99 5.04 -13.38
C ASP A 58 -8.97 4.01 -12.24
N ASP A 59 -10.02 3.21 -12.10
CA ASP A 59 -10.10 2.12 -11.10
C ASP A 59 -8.97 1.07 -11.24
N ASN A 60 -8.40 0.92 -12.43
CA ASN A 60 -7.38 -0.08 -12.73
C ASN A 60 -5.99 0.52 -12.95
N LEU A 61 -5.89 1.83 -13.20
CA LEU A 61 -4.65 2.46 -13.65
C LEU A 61 -3.53 2.32 -12.61
N LEU A 62 -3.84 2.55 -11.33
CA LEU A 62 -2.86 2.41 -10.26
C LEU A 62 -2.31 0.99 -10.21
N GLN A 63 -3.17 -0.04 -10.31
CA GLN A 63 -2.75 -1.43 -10.32
C GLN A 63 -1.88 -1.76 -11.53
N VAL A 64 -2.26 -1.30 -12.73
CA VAL A 64 -1.48 -1.52 -13.96
C VAL A 64 -0.07 -0.92 -13.85
N VAL A 65 0.06 0.28 -13.29
CA VAL A 65 1.37 0.91 -13.06
C VAL A 65 2.16 0.16 -12.00
N PHE A 66 1.53 -0.21 -10.88
CA PHE A 66 2.19 -0.98 -9.81
C PHE A 66 2.68 -2.35 -10.30
N ASP A 67 1.89 -3.04 -11.11
CA ASP A 67 2.26 -4.32 -11.71
C ASP A 67 3.48 -4.17 -12.64
N ASN A 68 3.50 -3.13 -13.47
CA ASN A 68 4.64 -2.84 -14.32
C ASN A 68 5.92 -2.56 -13.51
N LEU A 69 5.81 -1.85 -12.38
CA LEU A 69 6.95 -1.57 -11.52
C LEU A 69 7.42 -2.83 -10.80
N SER A 70 6.49 -3.65 -10.32
CA SER A 70 6.77 -4.93 -9.66
C SER A 70 7.50 -5.91 -10.58
N GLU A 71 7.18 -5.93 -11.88
CA GLU A 71 7.91 -6.75 -12.87
C GLU A 71 9.39 -6.36 -13.03
N ARG A 72 9.80 -5.16 -12.57
CA ARG A 72 11.19 -4.70 -12.61
C ARG A 72 12.00 -5.13 -11.39
N LEU A 73 11.34 -5.66 -10.37
CA LEU A 73 11.99 -6.09 -9.14
C LEU A 73 12.69 -7.45 -9.34
N PRO A 74 13.78 -7.70 -8.59
CA PRO A 74 14.37 -9.04 -8.54
C PRO A 74 13.35 -10.02 -7.95
N LYS A 75 13.31 -11.24 -8.48
CA LYS A 75 12.34 -12.28 -8.06
C LYS A 75 12.41 -12.63 -6.57
N ASP A 76 13.58 -12.47 -5.95
CA ASP A 76 13.82 -12.77 -4.54
C ASP A 76 13.76 -11.53 -3.64
N TYR A 77 13.44 -10.35 -4.20
CA TYR A 77 13.32 -9.07 -3.50
C TYR A 77 14.58 -8.60 -2.74
N LYS A 78 15.72 -9.31 -2.83
CA LYS A 78 16.94 -8.98 -2.07
C LYS A 78 17.51 -7.60 -2.38
N LYS A 79 17.24 -7.09 -3.58
CA LYS A 79 17.67 -5.75 -4.04
C LYS A 79 16.50 -4.82 -4.28
N GLU A 80 15.37 -5.03 -3.61
CA GLU A 80 14.19 -4.17 -3.74
C GLU A 80 14.54 -2.70 -3.46
N HIS A 81 15.12 -2.39 -2.29
CA HIS A 81 15.55 -1.04 -1.94
C HIS A 81 16.41 -0.38 -3.02
N GLU A 82 17.46 -1.07 -3.46
CA GLU A 82 18.41 -0.57 -4.47
C GLU A 82 17.71 -0.34 -5.82
N THR A 83 16.86 -1.28 -6.22
CA THR A 83 16.13 -1.23 -7.49
C THR A 83 15.14 -0.08 -7.50
N VAL A 84 14.32 0.06 -6.46
CA VAL A 84 13.34 1.15 -6.33
C VAL A 84 14.05 2.50 -6.32
N ASN A 85 15.14 2.64 -5.56
CA ASN A 85 15.90 3.89 -5.49
C ASN A 85 16.61 4.26 -6.82
N SER A 86 16.80 3.31 -7.73
CA SER A 86 17.33 3.58 -9.08
C SER A 86 16.30 4.19 -10.03
N TRP A 87 15.00 4.11 -9.71
CA TRP A 87 13.94 4.66 -10.56
C TRP A 87 13.86 6.19 -10.46
N ASN A 88 13.12 6.82 -11.37
CA ASN A 88 12.77 8.24 -11.21
C ASN A 88 11.82 8.44 -10.01
N LYS A 89 11.70 9.68 -9.55
CA LYS A 89 10.90 10.03 -8.36
C LYS A 89 9.42 9.71 -8.48
N SER A 90 8.84 9.82 -9.67
CA SER A 90 7.43 9.47 -9.91
C SER A 90 7.16 7.98 -9.71
N ARG A 91 8.03 7.11 -10.22
CA ARG A 91 7.93 5.65 -10.04
C ARG A 91 8.18 5.24 -8.60
N GLN A 92 9.19 5.83 -7.96
CA GLN A 92 9.43 5.65 -6.52
C GLN A 92 8.17 5.98 -5.72
N ALA A 93 7.58 7.15 -5.96
CA ALA A 93 6.43 7.61 -5.19
C ALA A 93 5.22 6.67 -5.34
N ILE A 94 4.82 6.30 -6.56
CA ILE A 94 3.68 5.41 -6.77
C ILE A 94 3.92 4.03 -6.13
N TYR A 95 5.12 3.47 -6.25
CA TYR A 95 5.43 2.17 -5.64
C TYR A 95 5.38 2.23 -4.11
N MET A 96 6.05 3.20 -3.50
CA MET A 96 6.11 3.32 -2.05
C MET A 96 4.74 3.63 -1.43
N ILE A 97 3.96 4.51 -2.06
CA ILE A 97 2.62 4.87 -1.57
C ILE A 97 1.67 3.68 -1.67
N TRP A 98 1.75 2.89 -2.75
CA TRP A 98 0.98 1.65 -2.86
C TRP A 98 1.32 0.68 -1.73
N LEU A 99 2.61 0.49 -1.41
CA LEU A 99 3.02 -0.37 -0.29
C LEU A 99 2.47 0.15 1.05
N LEU A 100 2.58 1.47 1.31
CA LEU A 100 2.02 2.07 2.52
C LEU A 100 0.50 1.80 2.63
N GLU A 101 -0.26 2.09 1.57
CA GLU A 101 -1.71 1.91 1.55
C GLU A 101 -2.08 0.43 1.72
N SER A 102 -1.34 -0.48 1.08
CA SER A 102 -1.52 -1.93 1.21
C SER A 102 -1.31 -2.42 2.64
N GLU A 103 -0.19 -2.06 3.26
CA GLU A 103 0.14 -2.53 4.62
C GLU A 103 -0.79 -1.92 5.67
N VAL A 104 -1.06 -0.61 5.58
CA VAL A 104 -1.91 0.07 6.57
C VAL A 104 -3.36 -0.41 6.48
N ASN A 105 -3.88 -0.67 5.28
CA ASN A 105 -5.23 -1.25 5.16
C ASN A 105 -5.31 -2.71 5.61
N ASN A 106 -4.19 -3.43 5.64
CA ASN A 106 -4.16 -4.84 6.02
C ASN A 106 -3.91 -5.02 7.54
N GLY A 107 -2.94 -4.30 8.11
CA GLY A 107 -2.57 -4.42 9.54
C GLY A 107 -2.01 -3.14 10.14
N GLY A 108 -2.37 -1.98 9.60
CA GLY A 108 -1.95 -0.69 10.14
C GLY A 108 -0.47 -0.36 9.93
N TYR A 109 -0.04 0.75 10.51
CA TYR A 109 1.35 1.20 10.50
C TYR A 109 2.27 0.18 11.19
N ASN A 110 1.78 -0.56 12.19
CA ASN A 110 2.57 -1.62 12.81
C ASN A 110 3.02 -2.66 11.77
N GLN A 111 2.09 -3.14 10.94
CA GLN A 111 2.43 -4.05 9.85
C GLN A 111 3.37 -3.41 8.82
N PHE A 112 3.15 -2.13 8.48
CA PHE A 112 4.02 -1.41 7.56
C PHE A 112 5.49 -1.40 8.03
N TYR A 113 5.75 -1.07 9.30
CA TYR A 113 7.12 -1.04 9.84
C TYR A 113 7.69 -2.44 10.14
N TYR A 114 6.83 -3.43 10.42
CA TYR A 114 7.24 -4.82 10.62
C TYR A 114 7.70 -5.48 9.31
N ASN A 115 6.96 -5.25 8.21
CA ASN A 115 7.23 -5.84 6.92
C ASN A 115 8.36 -5.11 6.17
N SER A 116 8.89 -5.74 5.12
CA SER A 116 9.95 -5.15 4.30
C SER A 116 9.56 -3.81 3.69
N SER A 117 8.26 -3.55 3.47
CA SER A 117 7.72 -2.25 3.06
C SER A 117 8.23 -1.08 3.91
N GLY A 118 8.45 -1.32 5.21
CA GLY A 118 9.01 -0.37 6.16
C GLY A 118 10.37 0.19 5.77
N GLN A 119 11.15 -0.50 4.93
CA GLN A 119 12.46 -0.01 4.46
C GLN A 119 12.39 1.37 3.76
N PHE A 120 11.20 1.76 3.26
CA PHE A 120 11.00 3.03 2.55
C PHE A 120 10.49 4.18 3.43
N TYR A 121 10.34 3.98 4.75
CA TYR A 121 9.62 4.93 5.60
C TYR A 121 10.14 6.38 5.50
N LYS A 122 11.45 6.58 5.40
CA LYS A 122 12.07 7.92 5.31
C LYS A 122 11.74 8.66 4.02
N PHE A 123 11.44 7.95 2.93
CA PHE A 123 11.13 8.54 1.63
C PHE A 123 9.64 8.86 1.47
N LEU A 124 8.77 8.20 2.25
CA LEU A 124 7.31 8.29 2.10
C LEU A 124 6.73 9.70 2.25
N PRO A 125 7.13 10.53 3.23
CA PRO A 125 6.58 11.89 3.33
C PRO A 125 6.86 12.74 2.09
N GLU A 126 8.06 12.63 1.50
CA GLU A 126 8.41 13.33 0.27
C GLU A 126 7.63 12.78 -0.93
N ALA A 127 7.52 11.45 -1.05
CA ALA A 127 6.73 10.79 -2.08
C ALA A 127 5.24 11.21 -2.05
N LEU A 128 4.63 11.23 -0.86
CA LEU A 128 3.24 11.67 -0.67
C LEU A 128 3.07 13.14 -1.05
N ARG A 129 4.01 14.01 -0.67
CA ARG A 129 4.00 15.43 -1.07
C ARG A 129 4.15 15.60 -2.58
N LEU A 130 5.00 14.78 -3.23
CA LEU A 130 5.22 14.82 -4.67
C LEU A 130 3.91 14.58 -5.44
N VAL A 131 3.10 13.59 -5.03
CA VAL A 131 1.81 13.32 -5.68
C VAL A 131 0.69 14.28 -5.25
N GLY A 132 0.93 15.10 -4.22
CA GLY A 132 -0.03 16.08 -3.71
C GLY A 132 -0.85 15.63 -2.50
N ALA A 133 -0.58 14.44 -1.94
CA ALA A 133 -1.25 13.87 -0.76
C ALA A 133 -0.69 14.45 0.55
N LYS A 134 -0.85 15.77 0.76
CA LYS A 134 -0.20 16.50 1.86
C LYS A 134 -0.61 16.01 3.25
N LYS A 135 -1.90 15.72 3.49
CA LYS A 135 -2.34 15.29 4.83
C LYS A 135 -1.82 13.89 5.15
N PHE A 136 -1.81 12.99 4.16
CA PHE A 136 -1.17 11.68 4.31
C PHE A 136 0.31 11.85 4.60
N ALA A 137 1.02 12.74 3.91
CA ALA A 137 2.44 13.01 4.16
C ALA A 137 2.70 13.44 5.61
N ASP A 138 1.92 14.39 6.12
CA ASP A 138 2.07 14.91 7.49
C ASP A 138 1.73 13.84 8.55
N LEU A 139 0.77 12.95 8.26
CA LEU A 139 0.44 11.83 9.13
C LEU A 139 1.57 10.80 9.16
N THR A 140 2.06 10.39 7.98
CA THR A 140 3.15 9.42 7.84
C THR A 140 4.45 9.95 8.44
N GLU A 141 4.74 11.24 8.32
CA GLU A 141 5.91 11.85 8.96
C GLU A 141 5.83 11.76 10.50
N LYS A 142 4.66 11.97 11.09
CA LYS A 142 4.45 11.79 12.54
C LYS A 142 4.54 10.32 12.96
N ALA A 143 4.04 9.39 12.14
CA ALA A 143 4.19 7.97 12.37
C ALA A 143 5.68 7.57 12.35
N ASN A 144 6.46 8.08 11.39
CA ASN A 144 7.90 7.86 11.29
C ASN A 144 8.65 8.36 12.53
N ILE A 145 8.37 9.59 12.98
CA ILE A 145 8.98 10.16 14.18
C ILE A 145 8.64 9.31 15.41
N THR A 146 7.41 8.82 15.51
CA THR A 146 6.98 7.94 16.61
C THR A 146 7.69 6.60 16.53
N PHE A 147 7.81 6.02 15.33
CA PHE A 147 8.53 4.78 15.10
C PHE A 147 10.00 4.88 15.50
N GLU A 148 10.68 5.96 15.13
CA GLU A 148 12.09 6.18 15.49
C GLU A 148 12.26 6.41 17.00
N LYS A 149 11.39 7.20 17.62
CA LYS A 149 11.47 7.53 19.05
C LYS A 149 11.13 6.36 19.97
N GLU A 150 10.10 5.59 19.62
CA GLU A 150 9.56 4.51 20.44
C GLU A 150 9.96 3.12 19.87
N ASN A 151 11.05 3.07 19.10
CA ASN A 151 11.45 1.87 18.35
C ASN A 151 11.58 0.63 19.24
N GLU A 152 12.23 0.75 20.40
CA GLU A 152 12.37 -0.35 21.36
C GLU A 152 11.02 -0.89 21.83
N LYS A 153 10.03 -0.01 22.05
CA LYS A 153 8.68 -0.40 22.45
C LYS A 153 7.94 -1.10 21.32
N ILE A 154 7.99 -0.54 20.11
CA ILE A 154 7.28 -1.05 18.93
C ILE A 154 7.84 -2.41 18.49
N THR A 155 9.17 -2.55 18.52
CA THR A 155 9.86 -3.75 18.04
C THR A 155 10.04 -4.83 19.12
N LYS A 156 9.65 -4.55 20.37
CA LYS A 156 9.86 -5.43 21.53
C LYS A 156 9.44 -6.89 21.31
N HIS A 157 8.33 -7.09 20.61
CA HIS A 157 7.75 -8.41 20.34
C HIS A 157 8.01 -8.89 18.90
N GLN A 158 8.76 -8.14 18.09
CA GLN A 158 9.01 -8.46 16.68
C GLN A 158 10.17 -9.47 16.55
N ASP A 159 9.95 -10.69 17.03
CA ASP A 159 10.93 -11.79 17.03
C ASP A 159 10.89 -12.67 15.76
N GLY A 160 10.04 -12.31 14.80
CA GLY A 160 9.83 -13.05 13.55
C GLY A 160 8.77 -14.16 13.65
N THR A 161 8.16 -14.36 14.82
CA THR A 161 7.06 -15.32 15.03
C THR A 161 5.69 -14.69 14.81
N ILE A 162 4.67 -15.52 14.58
CA ILE A 162 3.27 -15.06 14.44
C ILE A 162 2.75 -14.54 15.79
N GLU A 163 3.15 -15.18 16.87
CA GLU A 163 2.83 -14.82 18.24
C GLU A 163 3.40 -13.43 18.56
N GLY A 164 4.70 -13.23 18.31
CA GLY A 164 5.37 -11.95 18.49
C GLY A 164 4.75 -10.83 17.64
N PHE A 165 4.44 -11.10 16.37
CA PHE A 165 3.69 -10.17 15.53
C PHE A 165 2.32 -9.83 16.14
N SER A 166 1.57 -10.81 16.63
CA SER A 166 0.25 -10.59 17.23
C SER A 166 0.31 -9.81 18.56
N GLU A 167 1.37 -10.01 19.34
CA GLU A 167 1.68 -9.28 20.57
C GLU A 167 2.15 -7.85 20.28
N SER A 168 2.81 -7.61 19.15
CA SER A 168 3.33 -6.28 18.79
C SER A 168 2.26 -5.20 18.65
N TYR A 169 0.98 -5.56 18.58
CA TYR A 169 -0.14 -4.60 18.58
C TYR A 169 -0.54 -4.10 19.96
N GLU A 170 -0.12 -4.78 21.04
CA GLU A 170 -0.53 -4.44 22.40
C GLU A 170 0.19 -3.18 22.89
N ASP A 171 -0.59 -2.15 23.28
CA ASP A 171 -0.07 -0.84 23.71
C ASP A 171 0.92 -0.21 22.69
N ASN A 172 0.72 -0.49 21.40
CA ASN A 172 1.56 0.02 20.33
C ASN A 172 1.23 1.50 20.04
N PRO A 173 2.19 2.43 20.16
CA PRO A 173 1.96 3.86 19.91
C PRO A 173 1.58 4.18 18.46
N LEU A 174 1.72 3.23 17.52
CA LEU A 174 1.34 3.38 16.13
C LEU A 174 -0.19 3.24 15.89
N ASN A 175 -0.92 2.58 16.80
CA ASN A 175 -2.34 2.26 16.59
C ASN A 175 -3.23 3.50 16.37
N ASP A 176 -2.88 4.63 16.99
CA ASP A 176 -3.59 5.91 16.82
C ASP A 176 -3.45 6.49 15.40
N PHE A 177 -2.39 6.14 14.67
CA PHE A 177 -2.16 6.60 13.32
C PHE A 177 -3.02 5.87 12.30
N ASP A 178 -3.38 4.60 12.57
CA ASP A 178 -4.24 3.79 11.70
C ASP A 178 -5.63 4.42 11.58
N THR A 179 -6.21 4.76 12.72
CA THR A 179 -7.52 5.43 12.77
C THR A 179 -7.48 6.75 11.98
N LYS A 180 -6.44 7.57 12.23
CA LYS A 180 -6.27 8.85 11.52
C LYS A 180 -6.08 8.65 10.02
N PHE A 181 -5.38 7.59 9.60
CA PHE A 181 -5.17 7.27 8.20
C PHE A 181 -6.50 7.00 7.49
N TYR A 182 -7.38 6.18 8.07
CA TYR A 182 -8.70 5.92 7.51
C TYR A 182 -9.58 7.18 7.51
N GLU A 183 -9.46 8.04 8.52
CA GLU A 183 -10.21 9.29 8.58
C GLU A 183 -9.83 10.28 7.48
N LEU A 184 -8.57 10.26 7.00
CA LEU A 184 -8.15 11.13 5.90
C LEU A 184 -8.96 10.86 4.62
N TYR A 185 -9.44 9.63 4.40
CA TYR A 185 -10.30 9.30 3.25
C TYR A 185 -11.64 10.05 3.22
N LYS A 186 -12.05 10.68 4.34
CA LYS A 186 -13.21 11.59 4.38
C LYS A 186 -12.93 12.91 3.63
N THR A 187 -11.66 13.25 3.38
CA THR A 187 -11.26 14.55 2.81
C THR A 187 -10.25 14.47 1.66
N GLU A 188 -9.52 13.37 1.52
CA GLU A 188 -8.56 13.11 0.44
C GLU A 188 -8.74 11.68 -0.06
N ASN A 189 -8.70 11.44 -1.37
CA ASN A 189 -8.76 10.10 -1.93
C ASN A 189 -7.39 9.71 -2.49
N LEU A 190 -6.63 8.91 -1.75
CA LEU A 190 -5.25 8.57 -2.09
C LEU A 190 -5.13 7.83 -3.43
N LEU A 191 -6.08 6.95 -3.75
CA LEU A 191 -6.18 6.29 -5.06
C LEU A 191 -6.34 7.32 -6.17
N GLN A 192 -7.31 8.23 -6.05
CA GLN A 192 -7.56 9.23 -7.08
C GLN A 192 -6.37 10.19 -7.24
N ILE A 193 -5.74 10.61 -6.15
CA ILE A 193 -4.55 11.46 -6.18
C ILE A 193 -3.41 10.79 -6.98
N GLN A 194 -3.17 9.50 -6.74
CA GLN A 194 -2.15 8.75 -7.49
C GLN A 194 -2.51 8.60 -8.97
N VAL A 195 -3.78 8.29 -9.28
CA VAL A 195 -4.28 8.19 -10.66
C VAL A 195 -4.12 9.52 -11.40
N ASP A 196 -4.57 10.63 -10.82
CA ASP A 196 -4.46 11.97 -11.40
C ASP A 196 -2.99 12.33 -11.65
N TYR A 197 -2.10 11.99 -10.72
CA TYR A 197 -0.66 12.18 -10.88
C TYR A 197 -0.11 11.37 -12.07
N ILE A 198 -0.45 10.08 -12.18
CA ILE A 198 -0.03 9.23 -13.30
C ILE A 198 -0.52 9.80 -14.64
N ARG A 199 -1.79 10.22 -14.71
CA ARG A 199 -2.42 10.83 -15.90
C ARG A 199 -1.72 12.11 -16.33
N LYS A 200 -1.33 12.94 -15.37
CA LYS A 200 -0.66 14.22 -15.63
C LYS A 200 0.81 14.04 -16.02
N HIS A 201 1.46 12.97 -15.55
CA HIS A 201 2.90 12.74 -15.67
C HIS A 201 3.24 11.45 -16.45
N LYS A 202 2.43 11.06 -17.43
CA LYS A 202 2.54 9.78 -18.17
C LYS A 202 3.97 9.47 -18.65
N THR A 203 4.69 10.48 -19.15
CA THR A 203 6.05 10.34 -19.67
C THR A 203 7.06 9.82 -18.63
N GLU A 204 6.78 9.99 -17.33
CA GLU A 204 7.61 9.46 -16.24
C GLU A 204 7.40 7.96 -16.01
N PHE A 205 6.30 7.39 -16.51
CA PHE A 205 5.93 5.99 -16.28
C PHE A 205 6.21 5.11 -17.50
N ILE A 206 6.10 5.64 -18.72
CA ILE A 206 6.30 4.85 -19.94
C ILE A 206 7.73 4.34 -20.10
N ASP A 207 7.88 3.16 -20.71
CA ASP A 207 9.17 2.63 -21.11
C ASP A 207 9.62 3.28 -22.42
N ARG A 208 10.88 3.73 -22.46
CA ARG A 208 11.48 4.23 -23.71
C ARG A 208 11.50 3.07 -24.72
N GLN A 209 11.10 3.38 -25.95
CA GLN A 209 11.10 2.43 -27.07
C GLN A 209 12.52 1.99 -27.42
#